data_AF-A0A815VL00-F1
#
_entry.id   AF-A0A815VL00-F1
#
_cell.length_a   1.000
_cell.length_b   1.000
_cell.length_c   1.000
_cell.angle_alpha   90.00
_cell.angle_beta   90.00
_cell.angle_gamma   90.00
#
_symmetry.space_group_name_H-M   'P 1'
#
loop_
_entity.id
_entity.type
_entity.pdbx_description
1 polymer ?
#
loop_
_entity_poly.entity_id
_entity_poly.type
_entity_poly.pdbx_seq_one_letter_code
_entity_poly.pdbx_strand_id
1 'polypeptide(L)'
;MLKDRHEYLLTKYNKIVGIYTEFDDLCKTIEDEFDFFNKRIETFSSFEKGEQSTKDLSKESSTFLWYQIFNYIIARLPRNQQAKEQMIQLCKDYYCRNRKEMKNIEEFEQTYRSENAIYWYSKKSFLYKIVNKVLRTESIELIHAFRVFICDLSENLRCQHKKIFLSKEKILHLYRGAALDIKEFNRLKQSQGKLISTNGYLSTSREESQARAYANKSSKRNDIVRVLFHIEINIEKIDKNIIFADITELSDNPKEAEVLFDINACFEIKSFQEDKSFQIINMKLSNEGPKIAKDFLESTRKEIEGTSDSIIVGRLLCDLGEYDESQKYFEQLLDKSNNEDRPWIEFNIGRALDFKGQWKEAEKYYNCAYNLMMEDGSKRLKDAAHVLNSMGNVLHRHKKDDEALGCHQKALKIQEKYYPSNQADIATSLNNIGKILTRQEKHNEALEYYQQASTIYEKLYPSGHANLADTLNNIGVSHENQNNQKMALDYFERALTLNVKFRPLDHESLKKTKDAIRRLPATK
;
A
#
# COMPACT_ATOMS: atom_id res chain seq x y z
N MET A 1 27.01 -36.02 23.52
CA MET A 1 28.00 -35.14 24.19
C MET A 1 27.90 -33.67 23.77
N LEU A 2 28.16 -33.29 22.50
CA LEU A 2 28.07 -31.87 22.07
C LEU A 2 26.61 -31.34 22.05
N LYS A 3 25.67 -32.16 21.57
CA LYS A 3 24.24 -31.82 21.52
C LYS A 3 23.65 -31.59 22.93
N ASP A 4 23.96 -32.49 23.87
CA ASP A 4 23.55 -32.38 25.28
C ASP A 4 24.14 -31.15 25.98
N ARG A 5 25.35 -30.74 25.57
CA ARG A 5 26.02 -29.54 26.11
C ARG A 5 25.42 -28.26 25.56
N HIS A 6 25.02 -28.22 24.28
CA HIS A 6 24.32 -27.08 23.68
C HIS A 6 22.95 -26.88 24.31
N GLU A 7 22.22 -27.97 24.51
CA GLU A 7 20.91 -27.96 25.16
C GLU A 7 21.03 -27.51 26.62
N TYR A 8 22.04 -27.99 27.36
CA TYR A 8 22.36 -27.49 28.71
C TYR A 8 22.66 -25.98 28.75
N LEU A 9 23.45 -25.46 27.81
CA LEU A 9 23.82 -24.05 27.76
C LEU A 9 22.61 -23.15 27.43
N LEU A 10 21.77 -23.54 26.48
CA LEU A 10 20.51 -22.83 26.16
C LEU A 10 19.53 -22.84 27.33
N THR A 11 19.51 -23.91 28.12
CA THR A 11 18.61 -24.03 29.28
C THR A 11 19.12 -23.24 30.50
N LYS A 12 20.44 -23.15 30.68
CA LYS A 12 21.07 -22.49 31.84
C LYS A 12 21.24 -20.98 31.68
N TYR A 13 21.48 -20.50 30.45
CA TYR A 13 21.78 -19.09 30.19
C TYR A 13 20.73 -18.49 29.27
N ASN A 14 19.73 -17.85 29.88
CA ASN A 14 18.58 -17.22 29.23
C ASN A 14 18.90 -16.04 28.27
N LYS A 15 20.16 -15.63 28.15
CA LYS A 15 20.64 -14.60 27.20
C LYS A 15 21.25 -15.19 25.94
N ILE A 16 21.41 -16.52 25.85
CA ILE A 16 21.94 -17.18 24.66
C ILE A 16 20.79 -17.36 23.68
N VAL A 17 20.83 -16.61 22.58
CA VAL A 17 19.78 -16.60 21.53
C VAL A 17 19.96 -17.78 20.55
N GLY A 18 21.19 -18.26 20.39
CA GLY A 18 21.53 -19.44 19.60
C GLY A 18 22.96 -19.90 19.88
N ILE A 19 23.29 -21.14 19.49
CA ILE A 19 24.65 -21.69 19.51
C ILE A 19 24.97 -22.09 18.08
N TYR A 20 25.98 -21.43 17.51
CA TYR A 20 26.35 -21.56 16.11
C TYR A 20 27.69 -22.26 16.02
N THR A 21 27.78 -23.29 15.18
CA THR A 21 29.01 -24.06 14.95
C THR A 21 29.75 -23.61 13.69
N GLU A 22 29.06 -22.89 12.80
CA GLU A 22 29.64 -22.30 11.60
C GLU A 22 29.56 -20.77 11.68
N PHE A 23 30.63 -20.11 11.22
CA PHE A 23 30.75 -18.65 11.27
C PHE A 23 29.72 -17.96 10.37
N ASP A 24 29.45 -18.54 9.20
CA ASP A 24 28.50 -18.00 8.24
C ASP A 24 27.06 -18.04 8.77
N ASP A 25 26.67 -19.09 9.49
CA ASP A 25 25.35 -19.19 10.14
C ASP A 25 25.17 -18.17 11.28
N LEU A 26 26.25 -17.89 12.02
CA LEU A 26 26.28 -16.84 13.04
C LEU A 26 26.14 -15.47 12.39
N CYS A 27 26.92 -15.18 11.36
CA CYS A 27 26.87 -13.93 10.61
C CYS A 27 25.49 -13.73 10.00
N LYS A 28 24.94 -14.74 9.32
CA LYS A 28 23.60 -14.70 8.74
C LYS A 28 22.51 -14.50 9.80
N THR A 29 22.59 -15.16 10.96
CA THR A 29 21.58 -14.94 12.00
C THR A 29 21.72 -13.58 12.68
N ILE A 30 22.95 -13.07 12.82
CA ILE A 30 23.21 -11.71 13.28
C ILE A 30 22.69 -10.70 12.25
N GLU A 31 22.94 -10.91 10.96
CA GLU A 31 22.41 -10.09 9.86
C GLU A 31 20.89 -10.16 9.78
N ASP A 32 20.28 -11.34 9.89
CA ASP A 32 18.83 -11.51 9.93
C ASP A 32 18.23 -10.81 11.16
N GLU A 33 18.88 -10.92 12.33
CA GLU A 33 18.47 -10.17 13.53
C GLU A 33 18.71 -8.67 13.37
N PHE A 34 19.79 -8.22 12.74
CA PHE A 34 20.08 -6.81 12.49
C PHE A 34 19.19 -6.22 11.41
N ASP A 35 18.86 -6.94 10.34
CA ASP A 35 17.91 -6.56 9.30
C ASP A 35 16.50 -6.58 9.88
N PHE A 36 16.20 -7.51 10.77
CA PHE A 36 14.99 -7.51 11.60
C PHE A 36 14.97 -6.33 12.61
N PHE A 37 16.11 -5.92 13.16
CA PHE A 37 16.25 -4.81 14.11
C PHE A 37 16.35 -3.44 13.42
N ASN A 38 16.83 -3.39 12.17
CA ASN A 38 16.85 -2.22 11.28
C ASN A 38 15.48 -2.04 10.64
N LYS A 39 14.76 -3.14 10.39
CA LYS A 39 13.29 -3.22 10.41
C LYS A 39 12.73 -3.05 11.82
N ARG A 40 13.35 -2.28 12.72
CA ARG A 40 12.57 -1.45 13.67
C ARG A 40 11.92 -0.36 12.84
N ILE A 41 10.90 -0.82 12.11
CA ILE A 41 10.03 -0.12 11.18
C ILE A 41 9.64 1.20 11.81
N GLU A 42 9.86 2.28 11.06
CA GLU A 42 9.42 3.62 11.42
C GLU A 42 8.00 3.53 11.99
N THR A 43 7.76 4.13 13.15
CA THR A 43 6.42 4.04 13.74
C THR A 43 5.39 4.74 12.85
N PHE A 44 5.87 5.70 12.06
CA PHE A 44 5.08 6.58 11.23
C PHE A 44 5.61 6.62 9.81
N SER A 45 4.69 6.62 8.85
CA SER A 45 4.97 6.85 7.43
C SER A 45 4.36 8.19 7.03
N SER A 46 5.10 9.07 6.35
CA SER A 46 4.63 10.42 5.98
C SER A 46 4.41 10.62 4.48
N PHE A 47 3.38 11.38 4.11
CA PHE A 47 2.96 11.60 2.72
C PHE A 47 2.32 12.97 2.49
N GLU A 48 2.33 13.44 1.24
CA GLU A 48 1.81 14.75 0.85
C GLU A 48 0.27 14.80 0.86
N LYS A 49 -0.27 16.01 1.05
CA LYS A 49 -1.73 16.24 0.97
C LYS A 49 -2.17 16.28 -0.48
N GLY A 50 -3.32 15.66 -0.76
CA GLY A 50 -3.95 15.74 -2.08
C GLY A 50 -3.17 15.05 -3.20
N GLU A 51 -2.28 14.10 -2.90
CA GLU A 51 -1.79 13.15 -3.91
C GLU A 51 -3.00 12.48 -4.58
N GLN A 52 -3.20 12.75 -5.87
CA GLN A 52 -4.09 11.95 -6.67
C GLN A 52 -3.35 10.66 -6.96
N SER A 53 -3.80 9.56 -6.33
CA SER A 53 -3.17 8.27 -6.52
C SER A 53 -3.14 7.90 -8.01
N THR A 54 -1.94 7.72 -8.52
CA THR A 54 -1.65 7.08 -9.79
C THR A 54 -1.89 5.58 -9.65
N LYS A 55 -2.07 4.89 -10.78
CA LYS A 55 -2.29 3.43 -10.77
C LYS A 55 -1.05 2.63 -10.30
N ASP A 56 0.10 3.26 -10.09
CA ASP A 56 1.37 2.62 -9.74
C ASP A 56 1.81 3.02 -8.33
N LEU A 57 1.30 2.29 -7.33
CA LEU A 57 1.52 2.57 -5.91
C LEU A 57 2.99 2.46 -5.48
N SER A 58 3.80 1.70 -6.22
CA SER A 58 5.24 1.59 -5.98
C SER A 58 5.98 2.93 -6.10
N LYS A 59 5.36 3.92 -6.74
CA LYS A 59 5.90 5.28 -6.96
C LYS A 59 5.29 6.34 -6.03
N GLU A 60 4.39 5.95 -5.14
CA GLU A 60 3.72 6.82 -4.17
C GLU A 60 4.14 6.44 -2.75
N SER A 61 3.57 7.05 -1.71
CA SER A 61 3.81 6.66 -0.31
C SER A 61 3.30 5.22 -0.02
N SER A 62 4.05 4.24 -0.51
CA SER A 62 3.72 2.81 -0.65
C SER A 62 3.29 2.16 0.66
N THR A 63 3.96 2.52 1.76
CA THR A 63 3.67 1.98 3.08
C THR A 63 2.29 2.39 3.61
N PHE A 64 1.87 3.64 3.42
CA PHE A 64 0.55 4.12 3.87
C PHE A 64 -0.58 3.41 3.10
N LEU A 65 -0.49 3.42 1.77
CA LEU A 65 -1.48 2.79 0.89
C LEU A 65 -1.57 1.29 1.15
N TRP A 66 -0.44 0.64 1.44
CA TRP A 66 -0.41 -0.76 1.87
C TRP A 66 -1.35 -1.02 3.03
N TYR A 67 -1.20 -0.35 4.19
CA TYR A 67 -2.06 -0.63 5.35
C TYR A 67 -3.55 -0.36 5.09
N GLN A 68 -3.85 0.68 4.30
CA GLN A 68 -5.23 1.04 3.97
C GLN A 68 -5.92 -0.03 3.14
N ILE A 69 -5.24 -0.44 2.06
CA ILE A 69 -5.74 -1.41 1.09
C ILE A 69 -5.74 -2.81 1.71
N PHE A 70 -4.72 -3.10 2.50
CA PHE A 70 -4.57 -4.38 3.17
C PHE A 70 -5.71 -4.62 4.17
N ASN A 71 -6.12 -3.64 4.99
CA ASN A 71 -7.31 -3.77 5.86
C ASN A 71 -8.58 -4.19 5.07
N TYR A 72 -8.75 -3.63 3.87
CA TYR A 72 -9.86 -3.99 2.99
C TYR A 72 -9.76 -5.43 2.51
N ILE A 73 -8.57 -5.90 2.14
CA ILE A 73 -8.33 -7.28 1.68
C ILE A 73 -8.58 -8.29 2.81
N ILE A 74 -7.92 -8.12 3.97
CA ILE A 74 -7.96 -9.11 5.06
C ILE A 74 -9.41 -9.39 5.45
N ALA A 75 -10.22 -8.32 5.54
CA ALA A 75 -11.63 -8.39 5.94
C ALA A 75 -12.47 -9.36 5.09
N ARG A 76 -12.01 -9.74 3.90
CA ARG A 76 -12.70 -10.65 2.97
C ARG A 76 -12.07 -12.03 2.87
N LEU A 77 -10.88 -12.22 3.44
CA LEU A 77 -10.24 -13.52 3.44
C LEU A 77 -11.01 -14.52 4.33
N PRO A 78 -11.01 -15.83 4.00
CA PRO A 78 -11.70 -16.82 4.83
C PRO A 78 -11.17 -16.86 6.26
N ARG A 79 -12.07 -16.66 7.24
CA ARG A 79 -11.79 -16.68 8.69
C ARG A 79 -12.25 -17.99 9.35
N ASN A 80 -12.09 -19.11 8.65
CA ASN A 80 -12.56 -20.41 9.11
C ASN A 80 -11.67 -20.97 10.25
N GLN A 81 -12.12 -22.07 10.85
CA GLN A 81 -11.40 -22.72 11.96
C GLN A 81 -9.95 -23.10 11.59
N GLN A 82 -9.71 -23.53 10.35
CA GLN A 82 -8.37 -23.85 9.85
C GLN A 82 -7.44 -22.61 9.88
N ALA A 83 -7.95 -21.43 9.52
CA ALA A 83 -7.19 -20.18 9.60
C ALA A 83 -6.74 -19.86 11.03
N LYS A 84 -7.65 -20.07 12.00
CA LYS A 84 -7.37 -19.86 13.42
C LYS A 84 -6.30 -20.83 13.93
N GLU A 85 -6.39 -22.11 13.54
CA GLU A 85 -5.41 -23.14 13.92
C GLU A 85 -4.02 -22.84 13.34
N GLN A 86 -3.94 -22.41 12.07
CA GLN A 86 -2.70 -21.97 11.44
C GLN A 86 -2.04 -20.83 12.21
N MET A 87 -2.82 -19.81 12.59
CA MET A 87 -2.33 -18.68 13.39
C MET A 87 -1.76 -19.14 14.74
N ILE A 88 -2.50 -20.01 15.44
CA ILE A 88 -2.09 -20.53 16.76
C ILE A 88 -0.82 -21.36 16.62
N GLN A 89 -0.73 -22.23 15.62
CA GLN A 89 0.46 -23.04 15.38
C GLN A 89 1.69 -22.17 15.12
N LEU A 90 1.56 -21.12 14.30
CA LEU A 90 2.64 -20.17 14.06
C LEU A 90 3.09 -19.48 15.36
N CYS A 91 2.15 -19.12 16.23
CA CYS A 91 2.47 -18.58 17.56
C CYS A 91 3.23 -19.59 18.43
N LYS A 92 2.81 -20.87 18.45
CA LYS A 92 3.47 -21.95 19.18
C LYS A 92 4.90 -22.15 18.69
N ASP A 93 5.11 -22.15 17.38
CA ASP A 93 6.43 -22.32 16.77
C ASP A 93 7.33 -21.13 17.11
N TYR A 94 6.82 -19.90 16.97
CA TYR A 94 7.57 -18.68 17.27
C TYR A 94 7.95 -18.56 18.76
N TYR A 95 7.05 -18.93 19.67
CA TYR A 95 7.25 -18.83 21.12
C TYR A 95 7.63 -20.16 21.78
N CYS A 96 8.02 -21.18 21.02
CA CYS A 96 8.28 -22.54 21.53
C CYS A 96 9.29 -22.57 22.71
N ARG A 97 10.25 -21.64 22.72
CA ARG A 97 11.27 -21.52 23.79
C ARG A 97 10.86 -20.60 24.95
N ASN A 98 9.70 -19.93 24.88
CA ASN A 98 9.20 -19.00 25.89
C ASN A 98 8.05 -19.60 26.70
N ARG A 99 8.36 -20.24 27.83
CA ARG A 99 7.36 -20.90 28.70
C ARG A 99 6.21 -20.00 29.15
N LYS A 100 6.46 -18.71 29.37
CA LYS A 100 5.41 -17.78 29.79
C LYS A 100 4.41 -17.54 28.67
N GLU A 101 4.91 -17.27 27.47
CA GLU A 101 4.05 -17.02 26.32
C GLU A 101 3.36 -18.30 25.82
N MET A 102 3.99 -19.47 25.96
CA MET A 102 3.32 -20.76 25.68
C MET A 102 2.06 -20.97 26.53
N LYS A 103 2.11 -20.65 27.83
CA LYS A 103 0.91 -20.69 28.69
C LYS A 103 -0.17 -19.71 28.24
N ASN A 104 0.23 -18.51 27.82
CA ASN A 104 -0.71 -17.52 27.28
C ASN A 104 -1.35 -18.00 25.97
N ILE A 105 -0.59 -18.73 25.13
CA ILE A 105 -1.10 -19.31 23.87
C ILE A 105 -2.08 -20.44 24.15
N GLU A 106 -1.80 -21.32 25.12
CA GLU A 106 -2.72 -22.38 25.54
C GLU A 106 -4.03 -21.80 26.09
N GLU A 107 -3.95 -20.76 26.93
CA GLU A 107 -5.13 -20.03 27.42
C GLU A 107 -5.91 -19.38 26.27
N PHE A 108 -5.21 -18.74 25.33
CA PHE A 108 -5.81 -18.13 24.14
C PHE A 108 -6.55 -19.18 23.30
N GLU A 109 -5.92 -20.31 23.02
CA GLU A 109 -6.51 -21.41 22.23
C GLU A 109 -7.83 -21.91 22.84
N GLN A 110 -7.90 -22.01 24.17
CA GLN A 110 -9.08 -22.49 24.89
C GLN A 110 -10.20 -21.43 24.98
N THR A 111 -9.84 -20.18 25.25
CA THR A 111 -10.79 -19.14 25.70
C THR A 111 -11.07 -18.04 24.68
N TYR A 112 -10.24 -17.89 23.63
CA TYR A 112 -10.42 -16.84 22.63
C TYR A 112 -11.72 -17.01 21.83
N ARG A 113 -12.44 -15.91 21.70
CA ARG A 113 -13.67 -15.74 20.91
C ARG A 113 -13.58 -14.40 20.17
N SER A 114 -14.20 -14.28 19.01
CA SER A 114 -14.06 -13.07 18.19
C SER A 114 -14.47 -11.80 18.94
N GLU A 115 -15.45 -11.87 19.83
CA GLU A 115 -15.96 -10.75 20.65
C GLU A 115 -14.98 -10.28 21.74
N ASN A 116 -13.95 -11.07 22.07
CA ASN A 116 -12.95 -10.72 23.10
C ASN A 116 -11.58 -10.33 22.51
N ALA A 117 -11.52 -9.99 21.22
CA ALA A 117 -10.29 -9.57 20.55
C ALA A 117 -9.62 -8.35 21.20
N ILE A 118 -10.40 -7.33 21.62
CA ILE A 118 -9.86 -6.13 22.29
C ILE A 118 -9.17 -6.48 23.62
N TYR A 119 -9.80 -7.36 24.41
CA TYR A 119 -9.21 -7.84 25.67
C TYR A 119 -7.88 -8.55 25.41
N TRP A 120 -7.83 -9.47 24.45
CA TRP A 120 -6.61 -10.21 24.14
C TRP A 120 -5.50 -9.35 23.53
N TYR A 121 -5.87 -8.31 22.76
CA TYR A 121 -4.92 -7.36 22.22
C TYR A 121 -4.28 -6.48 23.32
N SER A 122 -5.07 -6.04 24.30
CA SER A 122 -4.60 -5.19 25.40
C SER A 122 -3.91 -5.97 26.53
N LYS A 123 -4.23 -7.26 26.69
CA LYS A 123 -3.61 -8.14 27.68
C LYS A 123 -2.11 -8.23 27.47
N LYS A 124 -1.35 -8.17 28.58
CA LYS A 124 0.12 -8.27 28.58
C LYS A 124 0.59 -9.69 28.24
N SER A 125 0.47 -10.04 26.96
CA SER A 125 0.71 -11.36 26.37
C SER A 125 1.52 -11.28 25.08
N PHE A 126 1.69 -12.42 24.42
CA PHE A 126 2.35 -12.56 23.13
C PHE A 126 1.67 -11.76 22.01
N LEU A 127 0.34 -11.56 22.12
CA LEU A 127 -0.50 -11.20 20.99
C LEU A 127 -0.28 -9.75 20.55
N TYR A 128 -0.26 -8.80 21.49
CA TYR A 128 0.10 -7.41 21.20
C TYR A 128 1.42 -7.30 20.42
N LYS A 129 2.45 -8.02 20.90
CA LYS A 129 3.80 -7.94 20.32
C LYS A 129 3.85 -8.54 18.93
N ILE A 130 3.28 -9.74 18.76
CA ILE A 130 3.35 -10.44 17.47
C ILE A 130 2.46 -9.76 16.43
N VAL A 131 1.25 -9.30 16.77
CA VAL A 131 0.37 -8.59 15.84
C VAL A 131 1.01 -7.28 15.37
N ASN A 132 1.56 -6.48 16.29
CA ASN A 132 2.27 -5.26 15.89
C ASN A 132 3.56 -5.55 15.11
N LYS A 133 4.26 -6.66 15.40
CA LYS A 133 5.40 -7.11 14.58
C LYS A 133 4.94 -7.46 13.17
N VAL A 134 3.91 -8.31 13.06
CA VAL A 134 3.32 -8.78 11.80
C VAL A 134 2.91 -7.61 10.92
N LEU A 135 2.16 -6.66 11.47
CA LEU A 135 1.73 -5.46 10.75
C LEU A 135 2.94 -4.68 10.24
N ARG A 136 3.89 -4.35 11.12
CA ARG A 136 5.06 -3.56 10.73
C ARG A 136 5.97 -4.27 9.72
N THR A 137 6.09 -5.60 9.79
CA THR A 137 7.01 -6.34 8.90
C THR A 137 6.52 -6.37 7.46
N GLU A 138 5.24 -6.04 7.23
CA GLU A 138 4.60 -6.05 5.92
C GLU A 138 4.63 -7.43 5.22
N SER A 139 5.00 -8.49 5.97
CA SER A 139 5.03 -9.87 5.46
C SER A 139 3.61 -10.37 5.25
N ILE A 140 3.27 -10.61 3.98
CA ILE A 140 1.95 -11.07 3.58
C ILE A 140 1.62 -12.41 4.20
N GLU A 141 2.57 -13.34 4.27
CA GLU A 141 2.32 -14.66 4.87
C GLU A 141 1.98 -14.53 6.34
N LEU A 142 2.72 -13.69 7.07
CA LEU A 142 2.44 -13.43 8.47
C LEU A 142 1.08 -12.75 8.63
N ILE A 143 0.79 -11.72 7.86
CA ILE A 143 -0.46 -11.01 8.07
C ILE A 143 -1.67 -11.81 7.59
N HIS A 144 -1.54 -12.60 6.52
CA HIS A 144 -2.51 -13.62 6.13
C HIS A 144 -2.71 -14.65 7.24
N ALA A 145 -1.66 -15.12 7.90
CA ALA A 145 -1.78 -16.03 9.04
C ALA A 145 -2.55 -15.39 10.21
N PHE A 146 -2.33 -14.10 10.49
CA PHE A 146 -3.00 -13.36 11.56
C PHE A 146 -4.36 -12.74 11.18
N ARG A 147 -4.86 -12.98 9.96
CA ARG A 147 -6.09 -12.39 9.43
C ARG A 147 -7.30 -12.52 10.34
N VAL A 148 -7.45 -13.68 10.99
CA VAL A 148 -8.57 -13.95 11.90
C VAL A 148 -8.59 -12.93 13.03
N PHE A 149 -7.48 -12.80 13.75
CA PHE A 149 -7.40 -11.91 14.90
C PHE A 149 -7.48 -10.42 14.50
N ILE A 150 -6.81 -10.03 13.42
CA ILE A 150 -6.82 -8.64 12.94
C ILE A 150 -8.23 -8.21 12.54
N CYS A 151 -8.95 -9.05 11.80
CA CYS A 151 -10.35 -8.77 11.44
C CYS A 151 -11.25 -8.68 12.66
N ASP A 152 -11.16 -9.65 13.57
CA ASP A 152 -11.98 -9.66 14.78
C ASP A 152 -11.71 -8.40 15.61
N LEU A 153 -10.45 -7.98 15.76
CA LEU A 153 -10.09 -6.75 16.45
C LEU A 153 -10.69 -5.51 15.77
N SER A 154 -10.53 -5.37 14.45
CA SER A 154 -11.08 -4.22 13.70
C SER A 154 -12.62 -4.21 13.70
N GLU A 155 -13.30 -5.36 13.64
CA GLU A 155 -14.76 -5.46 13.77
C GLU A 155 -15.25 -5.05 15.16
N ASN A 156 -14.56 -5.49 16.22
CA ASN A 156 -14.88 -5.08 17.58
C ASN A 156 -14.69 -3.57 17.76
N LEU A 157 -13.59 -3.01 17.25
CA LEU A 157 -13.35 -1.56 17.26
C LEU A 157 -14.45 -0.80 16.52
N ARG A 158 -14.91 -1.28 15.35
CA ARG A 158 -16.03 -0.66 14.61
C ARG A 158 -17.34 -0.66 15.41
N CYS A 159 -17.62 -1.74 16.14
CA CYS A 159 -18.80 -1.82 17.01
C CYS A 159 -18.73 -0.79 18.14
N GLN A 160 -17.56 -0.63 18.78
CA GLN A 160 -17.38 0.36 19.86
C GLN A 160 -17.31 1.79 19.34
N HIS A 161 -16.70 2.02 18.17
CA HIS A 161 -16.57 3.33 17.53
C HIS A 161 -17.92 4.05 17.40
N LYS A 162 -18.99 3.32 17.08
CA LYS A 162 -20.37 3.86 17.00
C LYS A 162 -20.80 4.57 18.28
N LYS A 163 -20.32 4.15 19.45
CA LYS A 163 -20.66 4.74 20.74
C LYS A 163 -20.06 6.14 20.94
N ILE A 164 -18.91 6.44 20.32
CA ILE A 164 -18.26 7.75 20.44
C ILE A 164 -19.17 8.87 19.92
N PHE A 165 -19.92 8.62 18.85
CA PHE A 165 -20.86 9.59 18.27
C PHE A 165 -22.17 9.74 19.05
N LEU A 166 -22.41 8.91 20.07
CA LEU A 166 -23.51 9.09 21.01
C LEU A 166 -23.11 10.03 22.17
N SER A 167 -21.82 10.32 22.32
CA SER A 167 -21.34 11.23 23.34
C SER A 167 -21.66 12.69 23.00
N LYS A 168 -21.74 13.54 24.02
CA LYS A 168 -21.87 15.01 23.85
C LYS A 168 -20.52 15.70 23.59
N GLU A 169 -19.42 14.94 23.56
CA GLU A 169 -18.06 15.45 23.39
C GLU A 169 -17.87 15.92 21.94
N LYS A 170 -17.51 17.19 21.76
CA LYS A 170 -17.27 17.79 20.42
C LYS A 170 -15.83 17.65 19.97
N ILE A 171 -14.91 17.87 20.91
CA ILE A 171 -13.47 17.80 20.71
C ILE A 171 -12.93 16.81 21.72
N LEU A 172 -12.22 15.81 21.23
CA LEU A 172 -11.54 14.80 22.02
C LEU A 172 -10.03 15.00 21.93
N HIS A 173 -9.36 15.02 23.08
CA HIS A 173 -7.92 15.12 23.20
C HIS A 173 -7.33 13.79 23.66
N LEU A 174 -6.37 13.25 22.90
CA LEU A 174 -5.70 11.99 23.20
C LEU A 174 -4.20 12.17 23.24
N TYR A 175 -3.54 11.32 24.02
CA TYR A 175 -2.11 11.40 24.30
C TYR A 175 -1.41 10.07 24.08
N ARG A 176 -0.20 10.12 23.53
CA ARG A 176 0.70 8.97 23.46
C ARG A 176 2.11 9.38 23.81
N GLY A 177 2.69 8.71 24.80
CA GLY A 177 4.10 8.86 25.13
C GLY A 177 4.95 7.88 24.34
N ALA A 178 6.03 8.38 23.76
CA ALA A 178 7.01 7.55 23.08
C ALA A 178 8.44 8.05 23.35
N ALA A 179 9.39 7.20 23.00
CA ALA A 179 10.80 7.51 23.04
C ALA A 179 11.36 7.21 21.66
N LEU A 180 11.75 8.26 20.95
CA LEU A 180 12.17 8.18 19.57
C LEU A 180 13.68 8.37 19.49
N ASP A 181 14.31 7.72 18.53
CA ASP A 181 15.68 8.09 18.15
C ASP A 181 15.67 9.52 17.58
N ILE A 182 16.75 10.27 17.83
CA ILE A 182 16.89 11.65 17.33
C ILE A 182 16.70 11.75 15.81
N LYS A 183 17.12 10.74 15.04
CA LYS A 183 16.90 10.70 13.59
C LYS A 183 15.43 10.54 13.24
N GLU A 184 14.70 9.67 13.95
CA GLU A 184 13.26 9.49 13.77
C GLU A 184 12.49 10.78 14.11
N PHE A 185 12.84 11.43 15.22
CA PHE A 185 12.25 12.70 15.60
C PHE A 185 12.51 13.81 14.55
N ASN A 186 13.73 13.91 14.04
CA ASN A 186 14.07 14.90 13.02
C ASN A 186 13.32 14.67 11.70
N ARG A 187 13.07 13.41 11.31
CA ARG A 187 12.22 13.09 10.15
C ARG A 187 10.78 13.53 10.36
N LEU A 188 10.19 13.26 11.53
CA LEU A 188 8.85 13.76 11.85
C LEU A 188 8.77 15.29 11.76
N LYS A 189 9.83 16.00 12.18
CA LYS A 189 9.91 17.47 12.07
C LYS A 189 9.92 17.95 10.62
N GLN A 190 10.56 17.23 9.71
CA GLN A 190 10.54 17.52 8.27
C GLN A 190 9.16 17.25 7.64
N SER A 191 8.34 16.39 8.26
CA SER A 191 6.98 16.10 7.84
C SER A 191 5.92 17.04 8.44
N GLN A 192 6.32 18.18 9.02
CA GLN A 192 5.36 19.19 9.49
C GLN A 192 4.49 19.69 8.32
N GLY A 193 3.17 19.73 8.53
CA GLY A 193 2.20 20.12 7.50
C GLY A 193 1.83 18.99 6.53
N LYS A 194 2.54 17.85 6.58
CA LYS A 194 2.22 16.61 5.86
C LYS A 194 1.29 15.71 6.68
N LEU A 195 0.81 14.64 6.06
CA LEU A 195 0.09 13.57 6.74
C LEU A 195 1.06 12.49 7.20
N ILE A 196 0.72 11.83 8.30
CA ILE A 196 1.38 10.64 8.81
C ILE A 196 0.35 9.54 9.09
N SER A 197 0.75 8.29 8.91
CA SER A 197 -0.02 7.11 9.32
C SER A 197 0.82 6.25 10.24
N THR A 198 0.18 5.45 11.09
CA THR A 198 0.88 4.48 11.93
C THR A 198 0.97 3.14 11.24
N ASN A 199 2.14 2.51 11.32
CA ASN A 199 2.38 1.18 10.75
C ASN A 199 1.79 0.10 11.69
N GLY A 200 0.46 0.10 11.83
CA GLY A 200 -0.33 -0.73 12.74
C GLY A 200 -1.30 0.05 13.64
N TYR A 201 -1.90 -0.63 14.62
CA TYR A 201 -2.86 -0.02 15.53
C TYR A 201 -2.18 1.01 16.44
N LEU A 202 -2.82 2.16 16.64
CA LEU A 202 -2.30 3.21 17.52
C LEU A 202 -3.04 3.20 18.86
N SER A 203 -2.36 2.74 19.90
CA SER A 203 -2.82 2.86 21.28
C SER A 203 -2.47 4.25 21.83
N THR A 204 -3.47 4.92 22.38
CA THR A 204 -3.40 6.25 23.00
C THR A 204 -4.19 6.25 24.31
N SER A 205 -4.08 7.33 25.09
CA SER A 205 -4.78 7.48 26.36
C SER A 205 -5.52 8.81 26.41
N ARG A 206 -6.68 8.85 27.08
CA ARG A 206 -7.32 10.12 27.46
C ARG A 206 -6.54 10.87 28.55
N GLU A 207 -5.68 10.17 29.28
CA GLU A 207 -4.92 10.71 30.41
C GLU A 207 -3.49 11.08 30.01
N GLU A 208 -3.20 12.38 29.95
CA GLU A 208 -1.86 12.89 29.61
C GLU A 208 -0.77 12.39 30.58
N SER A 209 -1.11 12.30 31.87
CA SER A 209 -0.20 11.83 32.92
C SER A 209 0.29 10.40 32.67
N GLN A 210 -0.60 9.52 32.19
CA GLN A 210 -0.29 8.14 31.85
C GLN A 210 0.63 8.07 30.62
N ALA A 211 0.34 8.86 29.58
CA ALA A 211 1.18 8.96 28.39
C ALA A 211 2.60 9.45 28.75
N ARG A 212 2.74 10.48 29.58
CA ARG A 212 4.05 10.97 30.04
C ARG A 212 4.82 9.91 30.84
N ALA A 213 4.13 9.13 31.68
CA ALA A 213 4.74 8.02 32.40
C ALA A 213 5.32 6.96 31.45
N TYR A 214 4.66 6.69 30.32
CA TYR A 214 5.16 5.78 29.29
C TYR A 214 6.43 6.29 28.60
N ALA A 215 6.45 7.55 28.19
CA ALA A 215 7.64 8.16 27.59
C ALA A 215 8.84 8.21 28.56
N ASN A 216 8.60 8.35 29.86
CA ASN A 216 9.66 8.36 30.89
C ASN A 216 10.29 6.99 31.18
N LYS A 217 9.63 5.87 30.86
CA LYS A 217 10.20 4.52 31.04
C LYS A 217 11.35 4.21 30.08
N SER A 218 11.65 5.10 29.14
CA SER A 218 12.59 4.88 28.06
C SER A 218 14.06 5.16 28.44
N SER A 219 14.93 4.39 27.79
CA SER A 219 16.37 4.21 28.00
C SER A 219 17.18 5.48 28.36
N LYS A 220 18.24 5.32 29.17
CA LYS A 220 19.23 6.36 29.53
C LYS A 220 20.17 6.76 28.38
N ARG A 221 19.84 6.43 27.13
CA ARG A 221 20.68 6.76 25.97
C ARG A 221 20.53 8.25 25.63
N ASN A 222 21.63 8.88 25.25
CA ASN A 222 21.67 10.31 24.96
C ASN A 222 21.08 10.69 23.60
N ASP A 223 20.82 9.71 22.73
CA ASP A 223 20.24 9.88 21.39
C ASP A 223 18.72 9.66 21.34
N ILE A 224 18.06 9.59 22.50
CA ILE A 224 16.62 9.41 22.62
C ILE A 224 15.94 10.73 22.96
N VAL A 225 14.90 11.05 22.20
CA VAL A 225 13.98 12.15 22.46
C VAL A 225 12.72 11.62 23.12
N ARG A 226 12.37 12.17 24.29
CA ARG A 226 11.09 11.88 24.94
C ARG A 226 10.00 12.70 24.26
N VAL A 227 9.04 12.01 23.68
CA VAL A 227 8.00 12.63 22.87
C VAL A 227 6.64 12.39 23.50
N LEU A 228 5.84 13.44 23.54
CA LEU A 228 4.41 13.37 23.83
C LEU A 228 3.64 13.76 22.57
N PHE A 229 2.97 12.79 21.97
CA PHE A 229 2.01 13.05 20.91
C PHE A 229 0.71 13.53 21.54
N HIS A 230 0.23 14.69 21.12
CA HIS A 230 -1.07 15.24 21.47
C HIS A 230 -1.95 15.27 20.21
N ILE A 231 -3.06 14.55 20.26
CA ILE A 231 -3.95 14.32 19.12
C ILE A 231 -5.30 14.98 19.41
N GLU A 232 -5.65 15.98 18.61
CA GLU A 232 -6.96 16.61 18.64
C GLU A 232 -7.88 15.96 17.59
N ILE A 233 -9.09 15.58 18.03
CA ILE A 233 -10.13 15.01 17.18
C ILE A 233 -11.37 15.88 17.28
N ASN A 234 -11.83 16.39 16.15
CA ASN A 234 -13.14 17.02 16.05
C ASN A 234 -14.19 15.98 15.65
N ILE A 235 -14.96 15.49 16.62
CA ILE A 235 -15.93 14.40 16.44
C ILE A 235 -17.06 14.82 15.47
N GLU A 236 -17.41 16.11 15.41
CA GLU A 236 -18.45 16.63 14.52
C GLU A 236 -18.02 16.66 13.05
N LYS A 237 -16.71 16.70 12.77
CA LYS A 237 -16.16 16.83 11.41
C LYS A 237 -15.48 15.58 10.88
N ILE A 238 -15.28 14.57 11.73
CA ILE A 238 -14.53 13.37 11.34
C ILE A 238 -15.37 12.44 10.45
N ASP A 239 -14.71 11.85 9.45
CA ASP A 239 -15.30 10.79 8.64
C ASP A 239 -15.55 9.56 9.52
N LYS A 240 -16.78 9.03 9.47
CA LYS A 240 -17.22 7.87 10.25
C LYS A 240 -16.53 6.56 9.85
N ASN A 241 -15.76 6.57 8.77
CA ASN A 241 -14.95 5.43 8.33
C ASN A 241 -13.57 5.38 9.01
N ILE A 242 -13.19 6.41 9.77
CA ILE A 242 -11.96 6.42 10.57
C ILE A 242 -12.25 5.77 11.92
N ILE A 243 -11.86 4.51 12.04
CA ILE A 243 -12.26 3.69 13.18
C ILE A 243 -11.29 3.89 14.35
N PHE A 244 -11.85 4.30 15.48
CA PHE A 244 -11.17 4.31 16.77
C PHE A 244 -12.21 4.14 17.87
N ALA A 245 -11.82 3.56 19.00
CA ALA A 245 -12.73 3.31 20.10
C ALA A 245 -12.06 3.58 21.44
N ASP A 246 -12.86 4.10 22.37
CA ASP A 246 -12.54 3.98 23.79
C ASP A 246 -12.72 2.52 24.19
N ILE A 247 -11.61 1.90 24.59
CA ILE A 247 -11.57 0.49 24.97
C ILE A 247 -11.31 0.30 26.46
N THR A 248 -11.44 1.35 27.26
CA THR A 248 -11.13 1.35 28.69
C THR A 248 -11.81 0.19 29.43
N GLU A 249 -13.10 -0.02 29.21
CA GLU A 249 -13.89 -1.07 29.87
C GLU A 249 -13.63 -2.48 29.31
N LEU A 250 -13.03 -2.57 28.12
CA LEU A 250 -12.76 -3.83 27.41
C LEU A 250 -11.29 -4.26 27.50
N SER A 251 -10.43 -3.37 27.99
CA SER A 251 -9.00 -3.57 28.11
C SER A 251 -8.64 -4.37 29.36
N ASP A 252 -7.56 -5.13 29.31
CA ASP A 252 -6.97 -5.82 30.48
C ASP A 252 -6.47 -4.84 31.55
N ASN A 253 -6.24 -3.57 31.19
CA ASN A 253 -5.87 -2.51 32.13
C ASN A 253 -6.71 -1.23 31.97
N PRO A 254 -7.91 -1.17 32.58
CA PRO A 254 -8.80 0.00 32.50
C PRO A 254 -8.20 1.30 33.05
N LYS A 255 -7.13 1.23 33.87
CA LYS A 255 -6.49 2.44 34.43
C LYS A 255 -5.79 3.29 33.37
N GLU A 256 -5.55 2.74 32.18
CA GLU A 256 -4.86 3.47 31.11
C GLU A 256 -5.77 4.38 30.30
N ALA A 257 -7.10 4.33 30.53
CA ALA A 257 -8.09 5.10 29.77
C ALA A 257 -7.83 5.01 28.26
N GLU A 258 -7.62 3.78 27.78
CA GLU A 258 -7.06 3.49 26.47
C GLU A 258 -8.06 3.77 25.35
N VAL A 259 -7.61 4.52 24.35
CA VAL A 259 -8.30 4.73 23.07
C VAL A 259 -7.43 4.14 21.97
N LEU A 260 -8.00 3.16 21.27
CA LEU A 260 -7.31 2.40 20.23
C LEU A 260 -7.83 2.80 18.84
N PHE A 261 -6.92 3.24 17.98
CA PHE A 261 -7.19 3.47 16.56
C PHE A 261 -6.94 2.20 15.75
N ASP A 262 -7.80 1.96 14.76
CA ASP A 262 -7.61 0.96 13.72
C ASP A 262 -6.40 1.34 12.83
N ILE A 263 -5.89 0.37 12.07
CA ILE A 263 -4.68 0.49 11.25
C ILE A 263 -4.78 1.54 10.13
N ASN A 264 -5.96 2.12 9.91
CA ASN A 264 -6.22 3.05 8.83
C ASN A 264 -6.18 4.55 9.24
N ALA A 265 -5.91 4.87 10.51
CA ALA A 265 -5.93 6.23 10.99
C ALA A 265 -4.74 7.07 10.45
N CYS A 266 -5.05 8.31 10.04
CA CYS A 266 -4.06 9.27 9.53
C CYS A 266 -4.12 10.57 10.30
N PHE A 267 -2.97 11.20 10.51
CA PHE A 267 -2.82 12.38 11.32
C PHE A 267 -2.04 13.45 10.56
N GLU A 268 -2.44 14.71 10.68
CA GLU A 268 -1.66 15.85 10.21
C GLU A 268 -0.79 16.37 11.35
N ILE A 269 0.53 16.49 11.13
CA ILE A 269 1.42 17.15 12.10
C ILE A 269 1.25 18.67 11.98
N LYS A 270 0.75 19.32 13.03
CA LYS A 270 0.50 20.77 13.04
C LYS A 270 1.69 21.56 13.53
N SER A 271 2.28 21.15 14.65
CA SER A 271 3.35 21.90 15.30
C SER A 271 4.16 21.04 16.26
N PHE A 272 5.34 21.55 16.60
CA PHE A 272 6.24 21.02 17.61
C PHE A 272 6.39 22.05 18.72
N GLN A 273 6.39 21.60 19.96
CA GLN A 273 6.57 22.44 21.14
C GLN A 273 7.51 21.74 22.12
N GLU A 274 8.26 22.51 22.89
CA GLU A 274 9.10 21.99 23.96
C GLU A 274 8.44 22.28 25.32
N ASP A 275 8.27 21.25 26.14
CA ASP A 275 7.74 21.35 27.49
C ASP A 275 8.62 20.56 28.45
N LYS A 276 9.41 21.28 29.25
CA LYS A 276 10.37 20.72 30.22
C LYS A 276 11.32 19.74 29.53
N SER A 277 11.18 18.45 29.80
CA SER A 277 12.01 17.37 29.23
C SER A 277 11.32 16.62 28.08
N PHE A 278 10.23 17.16 27.54
CA PHE A 278 9.44 16.53 26.49
C PHE A 278 9.38 17.41 25.25
N GLN A 279 9.41 16.76 24.09
CA GLN A 279 9.00 17.35 22.82
C GLN A 279 7.53 16.96 22.58
N ILE A 280 6.65 17.95 22.51
CA ILE A 280 5.23 17.77 22.23
C ILE A 280 5.03 17.89 20.72
N ILE A 281 4.41 16.86 20.13
CA ILE A 281 4.00 16.85 18.72
C ILE A 281 2.49 16.99 18.68
N ASN A 282 2.01 18.14 18.23
CA ASN A 282 0.58 18.42 18.10
C ASN A 282 0.08 17.92 16.74
N MET A 283 -0.92 17.06 16.76
CA MET A 283 -1.47 16.40 15.60
C MET A 283 -3.00 16.52 15.55
N LYS A 284 -3.56 16.44 14.34
CA LYS A 284 -5.02 16.34 14.13
C LYS A 284 -5.36 15.11 13.32
N LEU A 285 -6.42 14.42 13.69
CA LEU A 285 -6.94 13.30 12.89
C LEU A 285 -7.45 13.83 11.53
N SER A 286 -7.07 13.17 10.44
CA SER A 286 -7.32 13.63 9.06
C SER A 286 -8.30 12.72 8.31
N ASN A 287 -9.24 13.35 7.59
CA ASN A 287 -10.20 12.68 6.70
C ASN A 287 -9.62 12.30 5.33
N GLU A 288 -8.39 12.72 5.01
CA GLU A 288 -7.81 12.51 3.68
C GLU A 288 -7.37 11.06 3.44
N GLY A 289 -6.81 10.40 4.46
CA GLY A 289 -6.27 9.05 4.33
C GLY A 289 -7.29 8.02 3.80
N PRO A 290 -8.46 7.86 4.44
CA PRO A 290 -9.49 6.93 3.96
C PRO A 290 -10.03 7.26 2.56
N LYS A 291 -10.03 8.53 2.16
CA LYS A 291 -10.48 8.93 0.82
C LYS A 291 -9.50 8.47 -0.25
N ILE A 292 -8.20 8.68 -0.03
CA ILE A 292 -7.14 8.21 -0.93
C ILE A 292 -7.25 6.68 -1.11
N ALA A 293 -7.39 5.95 0.00
CA ALA A 293 -7.58 4.50 -0.03
C ALA A 293 -8.83 4.08 -0.81
N LYS A 294 -9.95 4.76 -0.57
CA LYS A 294 -11.22 4.49 -1.25
C LYS A 294 -11.12 4.75 -2.74
N ASP A 295 -10.56 5.88 -3.16
CA ASP A 295 -10.41 6.25 -4.56
C ASP A 295 -9.53 5.24 -5.31
N PHE A 296 -8.43 4.83 -4.69
CA PHE A 296 -7.59 3.75 -5.22
C PHE A 296 -8.36 2.43 -5.35
N LEU A 297 -9.02 1.98 -4.27
CA LEU A 297 -9.78 0.72 -4.28
C LEU A 297 -10.96 0.74 -5.25
N GLU A 298 -11.66 1.87 -5.41
CA GLU A 298 -12.72 2.01 -6.40
C GLU A 298 -12.18 1.98 -7.83
N SER A 299 -11.01 2.56 -8.08
CA SER A 299 -10.32 2.43 -9.37
C SER A 299 -9.96 0.98 -9.66
N THR A 300 -9.33 0.28 -8.70
CA THR A 300 -8.99 -1.14 -8.85
C THR A 300 -10.24 -1.99 -9.04
N ARG A 301 -11.34 -1.73 -8.31
CA ARG A 301 -12.59 -2.48 -8.44
C ARG A 301 -13.28 -2.28 -9.79
N LYS A 302 -13.27 -1.06 -10.35
CA LYS A 302 -13.86 -0.78 -11.67
C LYS A 302 -13.17 -1.56 -12.78
N GLU A 303 -11.87 -1.78 -12.66
CA GLU A 303 -11.10 -2.56 -13.63
C GLU A 303 -11.28 -4.07 -13.50
N ILE A 304 -11.76 -4.53 -12.35
CA ILE A 304 -11.86 -5.96 -12.04
C ILE A 304 -13.27 -6.27 -11.50
N GLU A 305 -14.27 -5.77 -12.23
CA GLU A 305 -15.67 -5.94 -11.85
C GLU A 305 -16.09 -7.41 -12.02
N GLY A 306 -16.40 -8.07 -10.90
CA GLY A 306 -16.88 -9.47 -10.89
C GLY A 306 -15.80 -10.54 -10.68
N THR A 307 -14.58 -10.20 -10.25
CA THR A 307 -13.57 -11.19 -9.82
C THR A 307 -13.60 -11.45 -8.33
N SER A 308 -13.06 -12.60 -7.90
CA SER A 308 -12.91 -12.93 -6.49
C SER A 308 -11.93 -12.00 -5.77
N ASP A 309 -12.12 -11.85 -4.45
CA ASP A 309 -11.24 -11.05 -3.58
C ASP A 309 -9.79 -11.53 -3.61
N SER A 310 -9.57 -12.82 -3.91
CA SER A 310 -8.25 -13.41 -4.12
C SER A 310 -7.47 -12.76 -5.26
N ILE A 311 -8.11 -12.44 -6.39
CA ILE A 311 -7.45 -11.76 -7.51
C ILE A 311 -7.02 -10.35 -7.12
N ILE A 312 -7.87 -9.66 -6.36
CA ILE A 312 -7.56 -8.31 -5.87
C ILE A 312 -6.29 -8.35 -5.01
N VAL A 313 -6.14 -9.35 -4.12
CA VAL A 313 -4.94 -9.49 -3.26
C VAL A 313 -3.66 -9.54 -4.09
N GLY A 314 -3.55 -10.52 -4.99
CA GLY A 314 -2.31 -10.71 -5.75
C GLY A 314 -2.00 -9.52 -6.67
N ARG A 315 -3.03 -8.86 -7.20
CA ARG A 315 -2.84 -7.66 -8.03
C ARG A 315 -2.24 -6.51 -7.22
N LEU A 316 -2.69 -6.34 -5.98
CA LEU A 316 -2.18 -5.30 -5.10
C LEU A 316 -0.72 -5.54 -4.72
N LEU A 317 -0.32 -6.79 -4.50
CA LEU A 317 1.10 -7.15 -4.34
C LEU A 317 1.92 -6.65 -5.53
N CYS A 318 1.41 -6.86 -6.74
CA CYS A 318 2.05 -6.37 -7.95
C CYS A 318 2.14 -4.84 -7.99
N ASP A 319 1.06 -4.14 -7.66
CA ASP A 319 0.99 -2.66 -7.67
C ASP A 319 1.98 -2.02 -6.68
N LEU A 320 2.32 -2.73 -5.60
CA LEU A 320 3.25 -2.28 -4.56
C LEU A 320 4.72 -2.56 -4.87
N GLY A 321 5.01 -3.27 -5.97
CA GLY A 321 6.37 -3.67 -6.31
C GLY A 321 6.77 -5.05 -5.79
N GLU A 322 5.90 -5.74 -5.05
CA GLU A 322 6.14 -7.09 -4.51
C GLU A 322 5.88 -8.16 -5.59
N TYR A 323 6.64 -8.09 -6.68
CA TYR A 323 6.39 -8.89 -7.87
C TYR A 323 6.61 -10.39 -7.63
N ASP A 324 7.61 -10.77 -6.84
CA ASP A 324 7.89 -12.17 -6.51
C ASP A 324 6.78 -12.80 -5.67
N GLU A 325 6.31 -12.10 -4.64
CA GLU A 325 5.20 -12.58 -3.81
C GLU A 325 3.87 -12.58 -4.56
N SER A 326 3.63 -11.59 -5.42
CA SER A 326 2.49 -11.57 -6.33
C SER A 326 2.47 -12.82 -7.22
N GLN A 327 3.59 -13.13 -7.87
CA GLN A 327 3.73 -14.31 -8.73
C GLN A 327 3.45 -15.59 -7.94
N LYS A 328 4.16 -15.82 -6.83
CA LYS A 328 4.05 -17.01 -5.99
C LYS A 328 2.63 -17.19 -5.45
N TYR A 329 1.97 -16.10 -5.05
CA TYR A 329 0.58 -16.12 -4.61
C TYR A 329 -0.37 -16.60 -5.72
N PHE A 330 -0.23 -16.06 -6.94
CA PHE A 330 -1.07 -16.47 -8.06
C PHE A 330 -0.77 -17.90 -8.55
N GLU A 331 0.48 -18.34 -8.55
CA GLU A 331 0.84 -19.73 -8.86
C GLU A 331 0.17 -20.71 -7.88
N GLN A 332 0.16 -20.40 -6.57
CA GLN A 332 -0.55 -21.22 -5.58
C GLN A 332 -2.07 -21.20 -5.74
N LEU A 333 -2.64 -20.09 -6.23
CA LEU A 333 -4.06 -20.01 -6.55
C LEU A 333 -4.40 -20.80 -7.81
N LEU A 334 -3.50 -20.89 -8.78
CA LEU A 334 -3.73 -21.57 -10.05
C LEU A 334 -4.18 -23.02 -9.81
N ASP A 335 -3.51 -23.73 -8.90
CA ASP A 335 -3.81 -25.11 -8.50
C ASP A 335 -5.17 -25.30 -7.82
N LYS A 336 -5.75 -24.23 -7.26
CA LYS A 336 -6.96 -24.25 -6.42
C LYS A 336 -8.14 -23.50 -7.03
N SER A 337 -7.92 -22.82 -8.15
CA SER A 337 -8.87 -21.88 -8.74
C SER A 337 -10.00 -22.58 -9.49
N ASN A 338 -11.15 -21.90 -9.55
CA ASN A 338 -12.23 -22.29 -10.47
C ASN A 338 -11.89 -21.82 -11.91
N ASN A 339 -12.57 -22.38 -12.91
CA ASN A 339 -12.35 -21.98 -14.31
C ASN A 339 -12.64 -20.49 -14.57
N GLU A 340 -13.46 -19.83 -13.72
CA GLU A 340 -13.84 -18.44 -13.92
C GLU A 340 -12.69 -17.47 -13.58
N ASP A 341 -11.92 -17.71 -12.52
CA ASP A 341 -10.84 -16.81 -12.08
C ASP A 341 -9.52 -17.07 -12.82
N ARG A 342 -9.37 -18.26 -13.41
CA ARG A 342 -8.14 -18.68 -14.10
C ARG A 342 -7.59 -17.66 -15.10
N PRO A 343 -8.37 -17.06 -16.02
CA PRO A 343 -7.81 -16.10 -16.98
C PRO A 343 -7.19 -14.86 -16.30
N TRP A 344 -7.76 -14.42 -15.19
CA TRP A 344 -7.24 -13.30 -14.41
C TRP A 344 -6.00 -13.68 -13.61
N ILE A 345 -5.94 -14.90 -13.07
CA ILE A 345 -4.73 -15.42 -12.41
C ILE A 345 -3.57 -15.45 -13.40
N GLU A 346 -3.78 -16.07 -14.58
CA GLU A 346 -2.76 -16.15 -15.65
C GLU A 346 -2.32 -14.73 -16.07
N PHE A 347 -3.26 -13.80 -16.28
CA PHE A 347 -2.95 -12.41 -16.61
C PHE A 347 -2.05 -11.73 -15.56
N ASN A 348 -2.37 -11.90 -14.27
CA ASN A 348 -1.60 -11.24 -13.23
C ASN A 348 -0.24 -11.90 -12.97
N ILE A 349 -0.07 -13.20 -13.20
CA ILE A 349 1.27 -13.83 -13.24
C ILE A 349 2.11 -13.21 -14.35
N GLY A 350 1.53 -13.07 -15.56
CA GLY A 350 2.19 -12.40 -16.67
C GLY A 350 2.61 -10.97 -16.33
N ARG A 351 1.74 -10.24 -15.64
CA ARG A 351 2.02 -8.88 -15.17
C ARG A 351 3.17 -8.81 -14.16
N ALA A 352 3.20 -9.69 -13.16
CA ALA A 352 4.30 -9.74 -12.21
C ALA A 352 5.64 -10.05 -12.90
N LEU A 353 5.65 -11.02 -13.82
CA LEU A 353 6.85 -11.39 -14.60
C LEU A 353 7.33 -10.24 -15.49
N ASP A 354 6.41 -9.49 -16.10
CA ASP A 354 6.73 -8.34 -16.92
C ASP A 354 7.43 -7.23 -16.11
N PHE A 355 6.91 -6.92 -14.92
CA PHE A 355 7.56 -5.96 -14.03
C PHE A 355 8.94 -6.44 -13.53
N LYS A 356 9.17 -7.75 -13.41
CA LYS A 356 10.49 -8.35 -13.16
C LYS A 356 11.42 -8.28 -14.38
N GLY A 357 10.94 -7.83 -15.54
CA GLY A 357 11.69 -7.80 -16.80
C GLY A 357 11.73 -9.15 -17.52
N GLN A 358 11.01 -10.16 -17.04
CA GLN A 358 10.92 -11.52 -17.61
C GLN A 358 9.83 -11.58 -18.69
N TRP A 359 9.96 -10.73 -19.71
CA TRP A 359 8.90 -10.46 -20.67
C TRP A 359 8.53 -11.65 -21.56
N LYS A 360 9.47 -12.56 -21.86
CA LYS A 360 9.20 -13.75 -22.68
C LYS A 360 8.29 -14.74 -21.96
N GLU A 361 8.49 -14.88 -20.66
CA GLU A 361 7.65 -15.67 -19.78
C GLU A 361 6.30 -14.98 -19.61
N ALA A 362 6.29 -13.67 -19.37
CA ALA A 362 5.07 -12.87 -19.29
C ALA A 362 4.18 -13.02 -20.54
N GLU A 363 4.78 -13.02 -21.74
CA GLU A 363 4.08 -13.21 -23.00
C GLU A 363 3.32 -14.56 -23.06
N LYS A 364 3.87 -15.64 -22.49
CA LYS A 364 3.19 -16.94 -22.43
C LYS A 364 1.91 -16.86 -21.59
N TYR A 365 2.02 -16.25 -20.41
CA TYR A 365 0.89 -16.07 -19.49
C TYR A 365 -0.19 -15.13 -20.05
N TYR A 366 0.21 -14.04 -20.69
CA TYR A 366 -0.73 -13.14 -21.36
C TYR A 366 -1.46 -13.83 -22.52
N ASN A 367 -0.76 -14.61 -23.35
CA ASN A 367 -1.39 -15.38 -24.42
C ASN A 367 -2.36 -16.44 -23.87
N CYS A 368 -1.99 -17.12 -22.78
CA CYS A 368 -2.87 -18.08 -22.12
C CYS A 368 -4.15 -17.39 -21.59
N ALA A 369 -3.99 -16.29 -20.85
CA ALA A 369 -5.10 -15.50 -20.34
C ALA A 369 -6.03 -15.02 -21.48
N TYR A 370 -5.46 -14.50 -22.56
CA TYR A 370 -6.22 -14.05 -23.73
C TYR A 370 -7.03 -15.18 -24.35
N ASN A 371 -6.41 -16.33 -24.62
CA ASN A 371 -7.09 -17.48 -25.22
C ASN A 371 -8.26 -17.97 -24.34
N LEU A 372 -8.04 -18.09 -23.03
CA LEU A 372 -9.10 -18.49 -22.10
C LEU A 372 -10.27 -17.48 -22.08
N MET A 373 -10.00 -16.16 -22.13
CA MET A 373 -11.05 -15.14 -22.19
C MET A 373 -11.83 -15.16 -23.52
N MET A 374 -11.19 -15.60 -24.62
CA MET A 374 -11.82 -15.73 -25.93
C MET A 374 -12.66 -17.01 -26.06
N GLU A 375 -12.27 -18.10 -25.39
CA GLU A 375 -12.99 -19.38 -25.39
C GLU A 375 -14.29 -19.37 -24.58
N ASP A 376 -14.40 -18.52 -23.54
CA ASP A 376 -15.54 -18.42 -22.60
C ASP A 376 -16.81 -17.74 -23.17
N GLY A 377 -17.10 -17.95 -24.46
CA GLY A 377 -18.45 -17.79 -25.03
C GLY A 377 -19.12 -16.42 -24.86
N SER A 378 -18.36 -15.32 -24.93
CA SER A 378 -18.77 -13.89 -24.82
C SER A 378 -18.77 -13.25 -23.43
N LYS A 379 -18.75 -14.01 -22.31
CA LYS A 379 -18.84 -13.41 -20.96
C LYS A 379 -17.63 -12.54 -20.62
N ARG A 380 -16.43 -12.99 -21.02
CA ARG A 380 -15.14 -12.34 -20.71
C ARG A 380 -14.47 -11.66 -21.91
N LEU A 381 -15.13 -11.63 -23.07
CA LEU A 381 -14.61 -10.95 -24.25
C LEU A 381 -14.29 -9.47 -23.97
N LYS A 382 -15.09 -8.84 -23.11
CA LYS A 382 -14.90 -7.48 -22.65
C LYS A 382 -13.59 -7.30 -21.84
N ASP A 383 -13.20 -8.31 -21.06
CA ASP A 383 -12.03 -8.29 -20.18
C ASP A 383 -10.71 -8.42 -20.98
N ALA A 384 -10.77 -9.05 -22.17
CA ALA A 384 -9.62 -9.28 -23.03
C ALA A 384 -8.90 -7.99 -23.47
N ALA A 385 -9.57 -6.83 -23.42
CA ALA A 385 -8.95 -5.54 -23.67
C ALA A 385 -7.78 -5.23 -22.72
N HIS A 386 -7.87 -5.62 -21.45
CA HIS A 386 -6.80 -5.40 -20.46
C HIS A 386 -5.55 -6.21 -20.78
N VAL A 387 -5.75 -7.47 -21.17
CA VAL A 387 -4.67 -8.38 -21.59
C VAL A 387 -3.99 -7.83 -22.85
N LEU A 388 -4.77 -7.48 -23.87
CA LEU A 388 -4.25 -6.92 -25.12
C LEU A 388 -3.48 -5.63 -24.93
N ASN A 389 -3.95 -4.71 -24.08
CA ASN A 389 -3.21 -3.49 -23.79
C ASN A 389 -1.87 -3.76 -23.08
N SER A 390 -1.83 -4.72 -22.17
CA SER A 390 -0.61 -5.11 -21.47
C SER A 390 0.38 -5.79 -22.43
N MET A 391 -0.10 -6.69 -23.29
CA MET A 391 0.69 -7.28 -24.38
C MET A 391 1.25 -6.20 -25.31
N GLY A 392 0.43 -5.24 -25.74
CA GLY A 392 0.86 -4.13 -26.59
C GLY A 392 2.00 -3.32 -25.97
N ASN A 393 1.90 -3.00 -24.68
CA ASN A 393 2.95 -2.29 -23.94
C ASN A 393 4.27 -3.08 -23.88
N VAL A 394 4.20 -4.40 -23.67
CA VAL A 394 5.37 -5.30 -23.65
C VAL A 394 6.02 -5.34 -25.03
N LEU A 395 5.22 -5.62 -26.07
CA LEU A 395 5.67 -5.70 -27.46
C LEU A 395 6.36 -4.40 -27.91
N HIS A 396 5.76 -3.24 -27.59
CA HIS A 396 6.32 -1.94 -27.91
C HIS A 396 7.67 -1.68 -27.23
N ARG A 397 7.79 -2.00 -25.92
CA ARG A 397 9.09 -1.91 -25.20
C ARG A 397 10.17 -2.78 -25.85
N HIS A 398 9.78 -3.91 -26.42
CA HIS A 398 10.66 -4.82 -27.14
C HIS A 398 10.74 -4.58 -28.65
N LYS A 399 10.36 -3.38 -29.11
CA LYS A 399 10.48 -2.90 -30.50
C LYS A 399 9.68 -3.71 -31.54
N LYS A 400 8.65 -4.43 -31.11
CA LYS A 400 7.67 -5.10 -31.99
C LYS A 400 6.47 -4.19 -32.21
N ASP A 401 6.70 -3.06 -32.86
CA ASP A 401 5.71 -1.96 -32.93
C ASP A 401 4.44 -2.34 -33.72
N ASP A 402 4.55 -3.13 -34.79
CA ASP A 402 3.37 -3.55 -35.59
C ASP A 402 2.46 -4.51 -34.82
N GLU A 403 3.04 -5.49 -34.11
CA GLU A 403 2.29 -6.40 -33.25
C GLU A 403 1.61 -5.62 -32.10
N ALA A 404 2.35 -4.68 -31.49
CA ALA A 404 1.83 -3.82 -30.44
C ALA A 404 0.65 -2.96 -30.92
N LEU A 405 0.75 -2.38 -32.11
CA LEU A 405 -0.32 -1.59 -32.72
C LEU A 405 -1.58 -2.44 -32.90
N GLY A 406 -1.42 -3.67 -33.41
CA GLY A 406 -2.53 -4.62 -33.56
C GLY A 406 -3.20 -4.96 -32.23
N CYS A 407 -2.43 -5.15 -31.16
CA CYS A 407 -2.94 -5.36 -29.80
C CYS A 407 -3.77 -4.17 -29.30
N HIS A 408 -3.23 -2.95 -29.37
CA HIS A 408 -3.94 -1.75 -28.88
C HIS A 408 -5.19 -1.43 -29.71
N GLN A 409 -5.16 -1.60 -31.04
CA GLN A 409 -6.34 -1.41 -31.88
C GLN A 409 -7.45 -2.42 -31.58
N LYS A 410 -7.09 -3.69 -31.30
CA LYS A 410 -8.08 -4.69 -30.86
C LYS A 410 -8.65 -4.34 -29.48
N ALA A 411 -7.81 -3.92 -28.55
CA ALA A 411 -8.24 -3.49 -27.21
C ALA A 411 -9.21 -2.30 -27.30
N LEU A 412 -8.88 -1.27 -28.10
CA LEU A 412 -9.72 -0.09 -28.32
C LEU A 412 -11.11 -0.48 -28.85
N LYS A 413 -11.18 -1.35 -29.87
CA LYS A 413 -12.47 -1.82 -30.43
C LYS A 413 -13.33 -2.54 -29.39
N ILE A 414 -12.72 -3.34 -28.51
CA ILE A 414 -13.44 -4.01 -27.42
C ILE A 414 -13.95 -2.96 -26.41
N GLN A 415 -13.11 -2.01 -26.01
CA GLN A 415 -13.47 -0.95 -25.06
C GLN A 415 -14.60 -0.07 -25.58
N GLU A 416 -14.55 0.37 -26.83
CA GLU A 416 -15.61 1.18 -27.45
C GLU A 416 -16.95 0.43 -27.50
N LYS A 417 -16.91 -0.88 -27.77
CA LYS A 417 -18.11 -1.71 -27.88
C LYS A 417 -18.75 -2.02 -26.52
N TYR A 418 -17.96 -2.37 -25.52
CA TYR A 418 -18.46 -2.91 -24.25
C TYR A 418 -18.42 -1.91 -23.09
N TYR A 419 -17.55 -0.90 -23.16
CA TYR A 419 -17.35 0.07 -22.09
C TYR A 419 -17.30 1.52 -22.63
N PRO A 420 -18.35 2.00 -23.34
CA PRO A 420 -18.38 3.37 -23.84
C PRO A 420 -18.36 4.41 -22.71
N SER A 421 -18.67 4.02 -21.46
CA SER A 421 -18.52 4.86 -20.27
C SER A 421 -17.11 4.86 -19.68
N ASN A 422 -16.25 3.88 -20.01
CA ASN A 422 -14.88 3.79 -19.52
C ASN A 422 -13.90 4.60 -20.39
N GLN A 423 -14.20 5.90 -20.43
CA GLN A 423 -13.51 6.88 -21.27
C GLN A 423 -12.02 7.01 -20.95
N ALA A 424 -11.60 6.76 -19.70
CA ALA A 424 -10.19 6.86 -19.29
C ALA A 424 -9.31 5.78 -19.96
N ASP A 425 -9.80 4.55 -20.02
CA ASP A 425 -9.05 3.45 -20.65
C ASP A 425 -9.05 3.57 -22.18
N ILE A 426 -10.13 4.07 -22.78
CA ILE A 426 -10.19 4.43 -24.21
C ILE A 426 -9.12 5.48 -24.54
N ALA A 427 -9.05 6.57 -23.77
CA ALA A 427 -8.03 7.61 -23.95
C ALA A 427 -6.61 7.06 -23.83
N THR A 428 -6.40 6.11 -22.91
CA THR A 428 -5.09 5.46 -22.72
C THR A 428 -4.70 4.64 -23.95
N SER A 429 -5.62 3.83 -24.49
CA SER A 429 -5.39 3.05 -25.71
C SER A 429 -5.10 3.95 -26.92
N LEU A 430 -5.85 5.03 -27.10
CA LEU A 430 -5.63 6.03 -28.15
C LEU A 430 -4.23 6.65 -28.05
N ASN A 431 -3.81 7.06 -26.85
CA ASN A 431 -2.47 7.61 -26.64
C ASN A 431 -1.36 6.58 -26.93
N ASN A 432 -1.54 5.31 -26.58
CA ASN A 432 -0.58 4.25 -26.89
C ASN A 432 -0.47 3.98 -28.40
N ILE A 433 -1.59 4.01 -29.12
CA ILE A 433 -1.61 3.92 -30.59
C ILE A 433 -0.83 5.10 -31.19
N GLY A 434 -1.13 6.33 -30.75
CA GLY A 434 -0.40 7.53 -31.18
C GLY A 434 1.11 7.39 -30.97
N LYS A 435 1.53 6.87 -29.82
CA LYS A 435 2.95 6.65 -29.48
C LYS A 435 3.66 5.73 -30.45
N ILE A 436 3.00 4.64 -30.84
CA ILE A 436 3.55 3.71 -31.82
C ILE A 436 3.63 4.38 -33.20
N LEU A 437 2.58 5.10 -33.62
CA LEU A 437 2.56 5.81 -34.90
C LEU A 437 3.63 6.92 -34.98
N THR A 438 3.87 7.67 -33.90
CA THR A 438 4.98 8.64 -33.83
C THR A 438 6.32 7.96 -34.07
N ARG A 439 6.54 6.76 -33.50
CA ARG A 439 7.78 5.99 -33.68
C ARG A 439 7.91 5.40 -35.09
N GLN A 440 6.79 5.15 -35.75
CA GLN A 440 6.73 4.78 -37.17
C GLN A 440 6.80 5.99 -38.12
N GLU A 441 7.10 7.20 -37.62
CA GLU A 441 7.16 8.45 -38.39
C GLU A 441 5.81 8.88 -39.03
N LYS A 442 4.70 8.26 -38.61
CA LYS A 442 3.32 8.60 -39.04
C LYS A 442 2.74 9.70 -38.18
N HIS A 443 3.38 10.86 -38.16
CA HIS A 443 3.08 11.95 -37.23
C HIS A 443 1.66 12.52 -37.35
N ASN A 444 1.10 12.62 -38.56
CA ASN A 444 -0.26 13.15 -38.75
C ASN A 444 -1.32 12.21 -38.15
N GLU A 445 -1.23 10.91 -38.44
CA GLU A 445 -2.12 9.91 -37.83
C GLU A 445 -1.95 9.90 -36.31
N ALA A 446 -0.72 9.96 -35.81
CA ALA A 446 -0.46 10.01 -34.37
C ALA A 446 -1.16 11.20 -33.69
N LEU A 447 -1.08 12.39 -34.30
CA LEU A 447 -1.73 13.60 -33.79
C LEU A 447 -3.25 13.45 -33.69
N GLU A 448 -3.90 12.78 -34.65
CA GLU A 448 -5.35 12.50 -34.58
C GLU A 448 -5.70 11.67 -33.34
N TYR A 449 -4.95 10.59 -33.08
CA TYR A 449 -5.15 9.74 -31.91
C TYR A 449 -4.88 10.47 -30.59
N TYR A 450 -3.78 11.23 -30.50
CA TYR A 450 -3.48 11.99 -29.29
C TYR A 450 -4.50 13.08 -29.02
N GLN A 451 -5.01 13.75 -30.06
CA GLN A 451 -6.01 14.80 -29.89
C GLN A 451 -7.32 14.22 -29.33
N GLN A 452 -7.75 13.06 -29.82
CA GLN A 452 -8.90 12.34 -29.26
C GLN A 452 -8.67 11.96 -27.79
N ALA A 453 -7.49 11.42 -27.44
CA ALA A 453 -7.13 11.10 -26.07
C ALA A 453 -7.14 12.35 -25.15
N SER A 454 -6.55 13.46 -25.62
CA SER A 454 -6.50 14.73 -24.88
C SER A 454 -7.90 15.27 -24.59
N THR A 455 -8.78 15.29 -25.59
CA THR A 455 -10.16 15.77 -25.43
C THR A 455 -10.94 14.94 -24.40
N ILE A 456 -10.72 13.62 -24.39
CA ILE A 456 -11.34 12.75 -23.38
C ILE A 456 -10.78 13.06 -21.98
N TYR A 457 -9.46 13.16 -21.83
CA TYR A 457 -8.85 13.45 -20.52
C TYR A 457 -9.22 14.83 -19.98
N GLU A 458 -9.31 15.86 -20.83
CA GLU A 458 -9.77 17.20 -20.43
C GLU A 458 -11.21 17.18 -19.90
N LYS A 459 -12.09 16.37 -20.52
CA LYS A 459 -13.47 16.20 -20.06
C LYS A 459 -13.55 15.43 -18.74
N LEU A 460 -12.74 14.39 -18.57
CA LEU A 460 -12.72 13.56 -17.37
C LEU A 460 -12.08 14.27 -16.17
N TYR A 461 -11.06 15.08 -16.43
CA TYR A 461 -10.28 15.76 -15.41
C TYR A 461 -10.18 17.26 -15.71
N PRO A 462 -11.24 18.05 -15.46
CA PRO A 462 -11.24 19.49 -15.74
C PRO A 462 -10.14 20.28 -15.02
N SER A 463 -9.64 19.76 -13.88
CA SER A 463 -8.53 20.33 -13.12
C SER A 463 -7.14 19.89 -13.60
N GLY A 464 -7.08 19.01 -14.61
CA GLY A 464 -5.88 18.36 -15.14
C GLY A 464 -5.61 16.97 -14.54
N HIS A 465 -4.71 16.21 -15.18
CA HIS A 465 -4.26 14.89 -14.73
C HIS A 465 -2.89 14.53 -15.33
N ALA A 466 -2.13 13.63 -14.70
CA ALA A 466 -0.81 13.19 -15.17
C ALA A 466 -0.84 12.60 -16.59
N ASN A 467 -1.86 11.80 -16.92
CA ASN A 467 -2.01 11.22 -18.27
C ASN A 467 -2.28 12.28 -19.35
N LEU A 468 -2.95 13.38 -19.01
CA LEU A 468 -3.11 14.52 -19.92
C LEU A 468 -1.74 15.17 -20.18
N ALA A 469 -0.91 15.33 -19.15
CA ALA A 469 0.44 15.86 -19.30
C ALA A 469 1.31 14.99 -20.24
N ASP A 470 1.22 13.66 -20.12
CA ASP A 470 1.93 12.73 -21.01
C ASP A 470 1.41 12.81 -22.45
N THR A 471 0.10 12.92 -22.64
CA THR A 471 -0.51 13.07 -23.97
C THR A 471 -0.07 14.38 -24.63
N LEU A 472 -0.08 15.50 -23.91
CA LEU A 472 0.38 16.80 -24.41
C LEU A 472 1.88 16.77 -24.74
N ASN A 473 2.71 16.12 -23.93
CA ASN A 473 4.12 15.89 -24.27
C ASN A 473 4.26 15.14 -25.61
N ASN A 474 3.49 14.07 -25.82
CA ASN A 474 3.56 13.28 -27.04
C ASN A 474 3.09 14.05 -28.29
N ILE A 475 2.10 14.93 -28.13
CA ILE A 475 1.69 15.89 -29.17
C ILE A 475 2.84 16.85 -29.46
N GLY A 476 3.49 17.40 -28.43
CA GLY A 476 4.66 18.26 -28.56
C GLY A 476 5.80 17.61 -29.34
N VAL A 477 6.15 16.37 -29.01
CA VAL A 477 7.15 15.56 -29.74
C VAL A 477 6.76 15.36 -31.19
N SER A 478 5.48 15.08 -31.47
CA SER A 478 5.01 14.87 -32.85
C SER A 478 5.12 16.15 -33.68
N HIS A 479 4.82 17.32 -33.10
CA HIS A 479 5.05 18.61 -33.75
C HIS A 479 6.54 18.94 -33.89
N GLU A 480 7.38 18.62 -32.90
CA GLU A 480 8.84 18.78 -32.97
C GLU A 480 9.42 18.00 -34.17
N ASN A 481 9.03 16.73 -34.33
CA ASN A 481 9.46 15.89 -35.46
C ASN A 481 8.99 16.42 -36.82
N GLN A 482 7.90 17.18 -36.86
CA GLN A 482 7.41 17.89 -38.05
C GLN A 482 8.05 19.28 -38.24
N ASN A 483 9.02 19.66 -37.42
CA ASN A 483 9.64 21.00 -37.37
C ASN A 483 8.67 22.14 -37.00
N ASN A 484 7.51 21.82 -36.41
CA ASN A 484 6.53 22.79 -35.93
C ASN A 484 6.88 23.27 -34.51
N GLN A 485 8.03 23.94 -34.37
CA GLN A 485 8.63 24.29 -33.07
C GLN A 485 7.73 25.15 -32.17
N LYS A 486 6.98 26.10 -32.75
CA LYS A 486 6.05 26.95 -32.00
C LYS A 486 4.94 26.13 -31.34
N MET A 487 4.36 25.17 -32.08
CA MET A 487 3.33 24.29 -31.56
C MET A 487 3.91 23.32 -30.53
N ALA A 488 5.10 22.76 -30.80
CA ALA A 488 5.78 21.88 -29.87
C ALA A 488 6.02 22.55 -28.51
N LEU A 489 6.50 23.81 -28.51
CA LEU A 489 6.74 24.59 -27.31
C LEU A 489 5.46 24.80 -26.49
N ASP A 490 4.36 25.23 -27.12
CA ASP A 490 3.06 25.43 -26.45
C ASP A 490 2.60 24.15 -25.71
N TYR A 491 2.67 23.02 -26.40
CA TYR A 491 2.28 21.74 -25.80
C TYR A 491 3.21 21.29 -24.67
N PHE A 492 4.53 21.48 -24.80
CA PHE A 492 5.45 21.16 -23.72
C PHE A 492 5.28 22.06 -22.49
N GLU A 493 4.98 23.35 -22.66
CA GLU A 493 4.72 24.27 -21.54
C GLU A 493 3.43 23.91 -20.79
N ARG A 494 2.38 23.53 -21.52
CA ARG A 494 1.14 23.01 -20.93
C ARG A 494 1.38 21.70 -20.18
N ALA A 495 2.14 20.78 -20.77
CA ALA A 495 2.54 19.53 -20.13
C ALA A 495 3.39 19.78 -18.87
N LEU A 496 4.31 20.75 -18.90
CA LEU A 496 5.16 21.13 -17.77
C LEU A 496 4.32 21.64 -16.59
N THR A 497 3.34 22.50 -16.87
CA THR A 497 2.41 23.03 -15.86
C THR A 497 1.67 21.92 -15.13
N LEU A 498 1.16 20.93 -15.87
CA LEU A 498 0.48 19.78 -15.28
C LEU A 498 1.46 18.85 -14.54
N ASN A 499 2.64 18.58 -15.09
CA ASN A 499 3.64 17.74 -14.44
C ASN A 499 4.10 18.33 -13.10
N VAL A 500 4.30 19.65 -13.00
CA VAL A 500 4.64 20.31 -11.72
C VAL A 500 3.52 20.19 -10.70
N LYS A 501 2.26 20.19 -11.16
CA LYS A 501 1.09 20.10 -10.28
C LYS A 501 0.81 18.69 -9.77
N PHE A 502 1.03 17.67 -10.59
CA PHE A 502 0.56 16.30 -10.34
C PHE A 502 1.68 15.26 -10.16
N ARG A 503 2.95 15.65 -10.25
CA ARG A 503 4.07 14.73 -10.08
C ARG A 503 5.13 15.29 -9.14
N PRO A 504 5.88 14.42 -8.43
CA PRO A 504 7.06 14.81 -7.69
C PRO A 504 8.08 15.57 -8.56
N LEU A 505 8.82 16.49 -7.95
CA LEU A 505 9.78 17.37 -8.64
C LEU A 505 10.97 16.63 -9.28
N ASP A 506 11.19 15.38 -8.91
CA ASP A 506 12.25 14.49 -9.40
C ASP A 506 11.74 13.45 -10.42
N HIS A 507 10.44 13.44 -10.75
CA HIS A 507 9.85 12.47 -11.67
C HIS A 507 10.45 12.55 -13.09
N GLU A 508 10.73 11.40 -13.71
CA GLU A 508 11.42 11.30 -15.01
C GLU A 508 10.72 12.08 -16.13
N SER A 509 9.39 12.01 -16.20
CA SER A 509 8.61 12.77 -17.19
C SER A 509 8.77 14.28 -17.08
N LEU A 510 8.92 14.83 -15.85
CA LEU A 510 9.16 16.26 -15.66
C LEU A 510 10.52 16.66 -16.23
N LYS A 511 11.54 15.81 -16.03
CA LYS A 511 12.86 16.00 -16.63
C LYS A 511 12.79 15.95 -18.16
N LYS A 512 12.09 14.96 -18.73
CA LYS A 512 11.88 14.82 -20.18
C LYS A 512 11.22 16.07 -20.79
N THR A 513 10.17 16.61 -20.17
CA THR A 513 9.52 17.84 -20.65
C THR A 513 10.46 19.04 -20.59
N LYS A 514 11.18 19.24 -19.48
CA LYS A 514 12.15 20.34 -19.34
C LYS A 514 13.26 20.24 -20.38
N ASP A 515 13.77 19.03 -20.63
CA ASP A 515 14.81 18.80 -21.62
C ASP A 515 14.29 18.99 -23.05
N ALA A 516 13.04 18.61 -23.34
CA ALA A 516 12.38 18.91 -24.62
C ALA A 516 12.28 20.41 -24.87
N ILE A 517 11.81 21.19 -23.89
CA ILE A 517 11.72 22.66 -23.99
C ILE A 517 13.10 23.28 -24.24
N ARG A 518 14.15 22.82 -23.52
CA ARG A 518 15.52 23.33 -23.67
C ARG A 518 16.13 23.05 -25.04
N ARG A 519 15.72 21.98 -25.71
CA ARG A 519 16.25 21.58 -27.03
C ARG A 519 15.61 22.38 -28.16
N LEU A 520 14.41 22.91 -27.96
CA LEU A 520 13.80 23.80 -28.94
C LEU A 520 14.63 25.10 -29.04
N PRO A 521 14.95 25.58 -30.25
CA PRO A 521 15.69 26.82 -30.41
C PRO A 521 14.86 27.98 -29.85
N ALA A 522 15.54 28.95 -29.24
CA ALA A 522 14.88 30.16 -28.76
C ALA A 522 14.12 30.80 -29.93
N THR A 523 12.79 30.84 -29.83
CA THR A 523 11.94 31.56 -30.76
C THR A 523 12.33 33.03 -30.70
N LYS A 524 12.98 33.53 -31.76
CA LYS A 524 13.32 34.95 -31.93
C LYS A 524 12.07 35.78 -32.21
#